data_AF-A0A6N3ZYX4-F1
#
_entry.id   AF-A0A6N3ZYX4-F1
#
_cell.length_a   1.000
_cell.length_b   1.000
_cell.length_c   1.000
_cell.angle_alpha   90.00
_cell.angle_beta   90.00
_cell.angle_gamma   90.00
#
_symmetry.space_group_name_H-M   'P 1'
#
loop_
_entity.id
_entity.type
_entity.pdbx_description
1 polymer ?
#
loop_
_entity_poly.entity_id
_entity_poly.type
_entity_poly.pdbx_seq_one_letter_code
_entity_poly.pdbx_strand_id
1 'polypeptide(L)'
;MSIINLFSPMQSFYLTQQMLKNGSETIDVNWNHQADFLYIILSTALIMAFQGKIPELAQLIKQAGNSIHNEQYPYEKTELHFIKGLLNYLKGDRIVAKQSIKESIDVFQVLNSPKLVDLYNRRWQEFLNRQKIDNKKFR
;
A
#
# COMPACT_ATOMS: atom_id res chain seq x y z
N MET A 1 0.14 2.68 -14.24
CA MET A 1 -0.85 3.30 -13.34
C MET A 1 -2.08 2.42 -13.35
N SER A 2 -2.63 2.05 -12.19
CA SER A 2 -3.90 1.30 -12.13
C SER A 2 -5.09 2.20 -12.44
N ILE A 3 -6.10 1.69 -13.15
CA ILE A 3 -7.38 2.38 -13.41
C ILE A 3 -8.06 2.80 -12.11
N ILE A 4 -7.79 2.08 -11.00
CA ILE A 4 -8.36 2.40 -9.67
C ILE A 4 -7.97 3.80 -9.18
N ASN A 5 -6.89 4.38 -9.71
CA ASN A 5 -6.40 5.72 -9.36
C ASN A 5 -7.19 6.85 -10.04
N LEU A 6 -8.07 6.55 -11.00
CA LEU A 6 -8.91 7.54 -11.69
C LEU A 6 -10.17 7.89 -10.89
N PHE A 7 -10.56 7.04 -9.93
CA PHE A 7 -11.71 7.26 -9.07
C PHE A 7 -11.33 8.10 -7.84
N SER A 8 -12.32 8.71 -7.20
CA SER A 8 -12.09 9.35 -5.90
C SER A 8 -11.65 8.28 -4.87
N PRO A 9 -10.89 8.64 -3.83
CA PRO A 9 -10.35 7.67 -2.88
C PRO A 9 -11.39 6.69 -2.32
N MET A 10 -12.56 7.17 -1.89
CA MET A 10 -13.59 6.30 -1.35
C MET A 10 -14.24 5.42 -2.43
N GLN A 11 -14.39 5.91 -3.66
CA GLN A 11 -14.84 5.07 -4.78
C GLN A 11 -13.83 3.96 -5.06
N SER A 12 -12.53 4.26 -5.10
CA SER A 12 -11.47 3.26 -5.24
C SER A 12 -11.56 2.18 -4.15
N PHE A 13 -11.80 2.59 -2.89
CA PHE A 13 -12.02 1.68 -1.78
C PHE A 13 -13.24 0.77 -2.00
N TYR A 14 -14.42 1.33 -2.26
CA TYR A 14 -15.63 0.55 -2.43
C TYR A 14 -15.56 -0.40 -3.63
N LEU A 15 -15.00 0.06 -4.76
CA LEU A 15 -14.79 -0.79 -5.93
C LEU A 15 -13.84 -1.96 -5.61
N THR A 16 -12.76 -1.70 -4.87
CA THR A 16 -11.85 -2.75 -4.41
C THR A 16 -12.58 -3.74 -3.49
N GLN A 17 -13.43 -3.28 -2.57
CA GLN A 17 -14.22 -4.17 -1.71
C GLN A 17 -15.21 -5.03 -2.51
N GLN A 18 -15.89 -4.46 -3.51
CA GLN A 18 -16.78 -5.23 -4.38
C GLN A 18 -16.02 -6.28 -5.19
N MET A 19 -14.85 -5.92 -5.71
CA MET A 19 -13.97 -6.86 -6.40
C MET A 19 -13.54 -8.02 -5.48
N LEU A 20 -13.14 -7.73 -4.24
CA LEU A 20 -12.76 -8.78 -3.28
C LEU A 20 -13.93 -9.69 -2.92
N LYS A 21 -15.13 -9.12 -2.73
CA LYS A 21 -16.33 -9.90 -2.42
C LYS A 21 -16.71 -10.85 -3.56
N ASN A 22 -16.62 -10.39 -4.80
CA ASN A 22 -17.10 -11.14 -5.96
C ASN A 22 -16.01 -12.01 -6.61
N GLY A 23 -14.74 -11.69 -6.37
CA GLY A 23 -13.60 -12.37 -6.96
C GLY A 23 -12.88 -13.33 -6.03
N SER A 24 -13.27 -13.44 -4.76
CA SER A 24 -12.63 -14.37 -3.81
C SER A 24 -12.65 -15.82 -4.27
N GLU A 25 -13.61 -16.20 -5.11
CA GLU A 25 -13.74 -17.55 -5.68
C GLU A 25 -12.70 -17.84 -6.78
N THR A 26 -12.03 -16.82 -7.33
CA THR A 26 -11.09 -16.96 -8.45
C THR A 26 -9.63 -16.69 -8.09
N ILE A 27 -9.35 -16.26 -6.84
CA ILE A 27 -8.00 -15.88 -6.39
C ILE A 27 -7.02 -17.07 -6.41
N ASP A 28 -7.49 -18.28 -6.11
CA ASP A 28 -6.62 -19.48 -6.05
C ASP A 28 -6.47 -20.20 -7.40
N VAL A 29 -7.05 -19.68 -8.48
CA VAL A 29 -7.12 -20.38 -9.77
C VAL A 29 -5.90 -20.11 -10.65
N ASN A 30 -5.24 -18.95 -10.53
CA ASN A 30 -4.10 -18.57 -11.37
C ASN A 30 -3.17 -17.57 -10.67
N TRP A 31 -1.87 -17.88 -10.63
CA TRP A 31 -0.82 -17.02 -10.06
C TRP A 31 -0.85 -15.58 -10.57
N ASN A 32 -1.04 -15.38 -11.88
CA ASN A 32 -1.11 -14.04 -12.46
C ASN A 32 -2.35 -13.27 -11.96
N HIS A 33 -3.48 -13.96 -11.76
CA HIS A 33 -4.69 -13.33 -11.23
C HIS A 33 -4.53 -12.91 -9.77
N GLN A 34 -3.82 -13.69 -8.96
CA GLN A 34 -3.53 -13.33 -7.57
C GLN A 34 -2.61 -12.10 -7.49
N ALA A 35 -1.58 -12.01 -8.34
CA ALA A 35 -0.71 -10.83 -8.41
C ALA A 35 -1.47 -9.57 -8.84
N ASP A 36 -2.34 -9.67 -9.85
CA ASP A 36 -3.19 -8.56 -10.30
C ASP A 36 -4.17 -8.13 -9.20
N PHE A 37 -4.77 -9.08 -8.48
CA PHE A 37 -5.62 -8.81 -7.32
C PHE A 37 -4.87 -8.06 -6.23
N LEU A 38 -3.70 -8.56 -5.83
CA LEU A 38 -2.85 -7.94 -4.82
C LEU A 38 -2.42 -6.53 -5.24
N TYR A 39 -2.06 -6.34 -6.51
CA TYR A 39 -1.69 -5.04 -7.04
C TYR A 39 -2.81 -4.00 -6.87
N ILE A 40 -4.07 -4.38 -7.11
CA ILE A 40 -5.22 -3.49 -6.91
C ILE A 40 -5.40 -3.16 -5.43
N ILE A 41 -5.37 -4.17 -4.54
CA ILE A 41 -5.53 -3.96 -3.09
C ILE A 41 -4.44 -3.01 -2.56
N LEU A 42 -3.18 -3.26 -2.93
CA LEU A 42 -2.02 -2.47 -2.49
C LEU A 42 -2.07 -1.05 -3.06
N SER A 43 -2.46 -0.89 -4.33
CA SER A 43 -2.64 0.43 -4.94
C SER A 43 -3.71 1.24 -4.20
N THR A 44 -4.86 0.63 -3.91
CA THR A 44 -5.93 1.29 -3.16
C THR A 44 -5.50 1.59 -1.73
N ALA A 45 -4.74 0.70 -1.08
CA ALA A 45 -4.20 0.92 0.26
C ALA A 45 -3.25 2.12 0.28
N LEU A 46 -2.39 2.25 -0.72
CA LEU A 46 -1.51 3.41 -0.86
C LEU A 46 -2.30 4.72 -1.03
N ILE A 47 -3.41 4.71 -1.80
CA ILE A 47 -4.31 5.86 -1.91
C ILE A 47 -4.90 6.20 -0.53
N MET A 48 -5.40 5.21 0.22
CA MET A 48 -5.95 5.43 1.56
C MET A 48 -4.91 6.03 2.52
N ALA A 49 -3.67 5.55 2.45
CA ALA A 49 -2.56 6.09 3.22
C ALA A 49 -2.31 7.57 2.90
N PHE A 50 -2.21 7.93 1.62
CA PHE A 50 -2.00 9.33 1.22
C PHE A 50 -3.14 10.27 1.62
N GLN A 51 -4.35 9.74 1.82
CA GLN A 51 -5.54 10.50 2.21
C GLN A 51 -5.81 10.46 3.72
N GLY A 52 -4.96 9.80 4.51
CA GLY A 52 -5.14 9.67 5.95
C GLY A 52 -6.36 8.83 6.36
N LYS A 53 -6.87 7.95 5.48
CA LYS A 53 -8.04 7.09 5.72
C LYS A 53 -7.63 5.84 6.51
N ILE A 54 -7.39 6.03 7.81
CA ILE A 54 -6.82 5.01 8.70
C ILE A 54 -7.67 3.72 8.77
N PRO A 55 -9.00 3.76 8.98
CA PRO A 55 -9.82 2.55 9.06
C PRO A 55 -9.78 1.72 7.77
N GLU A 56 -9.96 2.38 6.63
CA GLU A 56 -9.97 1.76 5.31
C GLU A 56 -8.60 1.18 4.95
N LEU A 57 -7.53 1.91 5.26
CA LEU A 57 -6.16 1.44 5.11
C LEU A 57 -5.90 0.17 5.92
N ALA A 58 -6.30 0.16 7.20
CA ALA A 58 -6.10 -0.99 8.06
C ALA A 58 -6.85 -2.24 7.55
N GLN A 59 -8.06 -2.05 7.02
CA GLN A 59 -8.83 -3.12 6.40
C GLN A 59 -8.13 -3.68 5.15
N LEU A 60 -7.66 -2.82 4.24
CA LEU A 60 -6.96 -3.26 3.03
C LEU A 60 -5.63 -3.95 3.34
N ILE A 61 -4.88 -3.49 4.34
CA ILE A 61 -3.64 -4.16 4.79
C ILE A 61 -3.95 -5.58 5.28
N LYS A 62 -5.02 -5.76 6.06
CA LYS A 62 -5.44 -7.08 6.55
C LYS A 62 -5.82 -7.99 5.38
N GLN A 63 -6.58 -7.46 4.42
CA GLN A 63 -7.00 -8.20 3.22
C GLN A 63 -5.79 -8.61 2.37
N ALA A 64 -4.89 -7.68 2.05
CA ALA A 64 -3.65 -7.97 1.33
C ALA A 64 -2.80 -9.02 2.06
N GLY A 65 -2.63 -8.89 3.37
CA GLY A 65 -1.86 -9.84 4.18
C GLY A 65 -2.46 -11.24 4.16
N ASN A 66 -3.79 -11.36 4.17
CA ASN A 66 -4.48 -12.64 4.04
C ASN A 66 -4.36 -13.24 2.64
N SER A 67 -4.27 -12.41 1.60
CA SER A 67 -4.19 -12.86 0.20
C SER A 67 -2.77 -13.20 -0.26
N ILE A 68 -1.73 -12.82 0.47
CA ILE A 68 -0.34 -13.21 0.16
C ILE A 68 -0.09 -14.61 0.74
N HIS A 69 -0.31 -15.64 -0.07
CA HIS A 69 0.05 -17.01 0.26
C HIS A 69 1.41 -17.33 -0.40
N ASN A 70 2.37 -17.85 0.38
CA ASN A 70 3.68 -18.38 -0.06
C ASN A 70 4.84 -17.39 -0.29
N GLU A 71 6.03 -17.96 -0.54
CA GLU A 71 7.32 -17.28 -0.77
C GLU A 71 7.39 -16.49 -2.10
N GLN A 72 6.37 -16.61 -2.95
CA GLN A 72 6.41 -16.22 -4.37
C GLN A 72 6.20 -14.72 -4.66
N TYR A 73 5.89 -13.89 -3.66
CA TYR A 73 5.52 -12.48 -3.85
C TYR A 73 6.44 -11.51 -3.09
N PRO A 74 7.74 -11.47 -3.40
CA PRO A 74 8.69 -10.62 -2.68
C PRO A 74 8.38 -9.13 -2.87
N TYR A 75 7.91 -8.73 -4.06
CA TYR A 75 7.54 -7.34 -4.34
C TYR A 75 6.31 -6.90 -3.53
N GLU A 76 5.22 -7.67 -3.58
CA GLU A 76 3.96 -7.36 -2.90
C GLU A 76 4.14 -7.36 -1.39
N LYS A 77 4.96 -8.27 -0.84
CA LYS A 77 5.32 -8.26 0.58
C LYS A 77 6.07 -7.00 0.98
N THR A 78 7.00 -6.55 0.14
CA THR A 78 7.78 -5.33 0.38
C THR A 78 6.89 -4.08 0.29
N GLU A 79 6.00 -4.01 -0.71
CA GLU A 79 5.00 -2.94 -0.83
C GLU A 79 4.05 -2.93 0.37
N LEU A 80 3.57 -4.09 0.81
CA LEU A 80 2.71 -4.20 1.99
C LEU A 80 3.44 -3.74 3.27
N HIS A 81 4.73 -4.08 3.42
CA HIS A 81 5.56 -3.63 4.54
C HIS A 81 5.73 -2.11 4.54
N PHE A 82 5.99 -1.53 3.38
CA PHE A 82 6.05 -0.08 3.20
C PHE A 82 4.73 0.60 3.61
N ILE A 83 3.60 0.08 3.13
CA ILE A 83 2.26 0.60 3.43
C ILE A 83 1.91 0.46 4.93
N LYS A 84 2.32 -0.63 5.59
CA LYS A 84 2.22 -0.76 7.06
C LYS A 84 3.02 0.33 7.79
N GLY A 85 4.20 0.67 7.28
CA GLY A 85 4.99 1.81 7.76
C GLY A 85 4.22 3.13 7.68
N LEU A 86 3.51 3.37 6.57
CA LEU A 86 2.66 4.55 6.42
C LEU A 86 1.51 4.56 7.45
N LEU A 87 0.85 3.42 7.68
CA LEU A 87 -0.20 3.31 8.71
C LEU A 87 0.35 3.64 10.11
N ASN A 88 1.51 3.10 10.47
CA ASN A 88 2.16 3.40 11.75
C ASN A 88 2.47 4.89 11.88
N TYR A 89 2.90 5.54 10.79
CA TYR A 89 3.11 6.97 10.79
C TYR A 89 1.81 7.72 11.07
N LEU A 90 0.71 7.37 10.40
CA LEU A 90 -0.60 7.99 10.61
C LEU A 90 -1.11 7.81 12.04
N LYS A 91 -0.81 6.67 12.68
CA LYS A 91 -1.16 6.40 14.09
C LYS A 91 -0.26 7.11 15.11
N GLY A 92 0.78 7.82 14.66
CA GLY A 92 1.71 8.55 15.53
C GLY A 92 2.95 7.76 15.94
N ASP A 93 3.06 6.48 15.57
CA ASP A 93 4.25 5.67 15.84
C ASP A 93 5.34 5.94 14.79
N ARG A 94 6.02 7.09 14.96
CA ARG A 94 6.99 7.60 13.99
C ARG A 94 8.25 6.74 13.90
N ILE A 95 8.65 6.08 14.99
CA ILE A 95 9.89 5.31 15.05
C ILE A 95 9.71 4.03 14.25
N VAL A 96 8.67 3.25 14.56
CA VAL A 96 8.37 2.01 13.84
C VAL A 96 8.08 2.31 12.38
N ALA A 97 7.34 3.39 12.08
CA ALA A 97 7.09 3.80 10.71
C ALA A 97 8.37 4.02 9.90
N LYS A 98 9.30 4.85 10.40
CA LYS A 98 10.55 5.15 9.69
C LYS A 98 11.40 3.89 9.47
N GLN A 99 11.43 3.00 10.46
CA GLN A 99 12.15 1.74 10.36
C GLN A 99 11.56 0.85 9.25
N SER A 100 10.24 0.64 9.23
CA SER A 100 9.61 -0.18 8.19
C SER A 100 9.76 0.40 6.79
N ILE A 101 9.71 1.73 6.65
CA ILE A 101 9.93 2.41 5.37
C ILE A 101 11.37 2.20 4.88
N LYS A 102 12.35 2.37 5.78
CA LYS A 102 13.76 2.13 5.48
C LYS A 102 14.00 0.69 5.03
N GLU A 103 13.53 -0.28 5.81
CA GLU A 103 13.66 -1.71 5.50
C GLU A 103 13.09 -2.05 4.11
N SER A 104 11.93 -1.48 3.77
CA SER A 104 11.31 -1.70 2.45
C SER A 104 12.18 -1.18 1.30
N ILE A 105 12.83 -0.03 1.49
CA ILE A 105 13.75 0.55 0.51
C ILE A 105 15.05 -0.26 0.44
N ASP A 106 15.59 -0.67 1.58
CA ASP A 106 16.82 -1.47 1.69
C ASP A 106 16.67 -2.82 0.95
N VAL A 107 15.49 -3.44 0.99
CA VAL A 107 15.19 -4.65 0.18
C VAL A 107 15.42 -4.38 -1.31
N PHE A 108 14.91 -3.27 -1.85
CA PHE A 108 15.13 -2.94 -3.27
C PHE A 108 16.57 -2.55 -3.60
N GLN A 109 17.33 -2.05 -2.62
CA GLN A 109 18.77 -1.83 -2.77
C GLN A 109 19.52 -3.15 -2.88
N VAL A 110 19.24 -4.11 -1.99
CA VAL A 110 19.85 -5.46 -2.01
C VAL A 110 19.52 -6.19 -3.32
N LEU A 111 18.31 -6.01 -3.84
CA LEU A 111 17.88 -6.55 -5.14
C LEU A 111 18.44 -5.76 -6.35
N ASN A 112 19.38 -4.82 -6.15
CA ASN A 112 19.97 -3.99 -7.20
C ASN A 112 18.92 -3.34 -8.13
N SER A 113 17.83 -2.85 -7.54
CA SER A 113 16.68 -2.28 -8.26
C SER A 113 16.57 -0.77 -8.05
N PRO A 114 17.48 0.05 -8.61
CA PRO A 114 17.59 1.48 -8.29
C PRO A 114 16.32 2.27 -8.64
N LYS A 115 15.60 1.90 -9.71
CA LYS A 115 14.34 2.55 -10.08
C LYS A 115 13.25 2.37 -9.01
N LEU A 116 13.23 1.22 -8.33
CA LEU A 116 12.30 0.97 -7.23
C LEU A 116 12.73 1.75 -5.98
N VAL A 117 14.03 1.80 -5.68
CA VAL A 117 14.57 2.66 -4.61
C VAL A 117 14.13 4.12 -4.80
N ASP A 118 14.30 4.67 -6.00
CA ASP A 118 13.89 6.05 -6.32
C ASP A 118 12.38 6.25 -6.21
N LEU A 119 11.59 5.28 -6.67
CA LEU A 119 10.13 5.33 -6.60
C LEU A 119 9.65 5.39 -5.14
N TYR A 120 10.18 4.53 -4.27
CA TYR A 120 9.73 4.42 -2.89
C TYR A 120 10.20 5.59 -2.03
N ASN A 121 11.41 6.09 -2.27
CA ASN A 121 11.88 7.34 -1.67
C ASN A 121 10.96 8.51 -2.04
N ARG A 122 10.58 8.63 -3.32
CA ARG A 122 9.67 9.68 -3.78
C ARG A 122 8.29 9.56 -3.14
N ARG A 123 7.71 8.35 -3.09
CA ARG A 123 6.43 8.08 -2.43
C ARG A 123 6.47 8.48 -0.96
N TRP A 124 7.55 8.17 -0.26
CA TRP A 124 7.73 8.55 1.13
C TRP A 124 7.78 10.07 1.32
N GLN A 125 8.56 10.78 0.52
CA GLN A 125 8.63 12.24 0.58
C GLN A 125 7.29 12.90 0.23
N GLU A 126 6.62 12.40 -0.80
CA GLU A 126 5.29 12.86 -1.18
C GLU A 126 4.28 12.69 -0.03
N PHE A 127 4.30 11.53 0.62
CA PHE A 127 3.44 11.25 1.76
C PHE A 127 3.69 12.26 2.88
N LEU A 128 4.94 12.45 3.28
CA LEU A 128 5.32 13.42 4.31
C LEU A 128 4.87 14.85 3.98
N ASN A 129 5.00 15.25 2.72
CA ASN A 129 4.58 16.59 2.28
C ASN A 129 3.07 16.78 2.38
N ARG A 130 2.28 15.77 1.98
CA ARG A 130 0.81 15.78 2.15
C ARG A 130 0.42 15.90 3.62
N GLN A 131 1.06 15.10 4.51
CA GLN A 131 0.78 15.15 5.95
C GLN A 131 1.15 16.50 6.60
N LYS A 132 2.15 17.22 6.08
CA LYS A 132 2.49 18.57 6.56
C LYS A 132 1.44 19.61 6.15
N ILE A 133 0.86 19.49 4.96
CA ILE A 133 -0.16 20.41 4.44
C ILE A 133 -1.45 20.26 5.25
N ASP A 134 -1.88 19.03 5.51
CA ASP A 134 -3.11 18.79 6.26
C ASP A 134 -3.01 19.29 7.70
N ASN A 135 -1.86 19.11 8.36
CA ASN A 135 -1.62 19.67 9.70
C ASN A 135 -1.61 21.21 9.78
N LYS A 136 -1.41 21.91 8.65
CA LYS A 136 -1.49 23.39 8.59
C LYS A 136 -2.91 23.92 8.44
N LYS A 137 -3.87 23.12 7.93
CA LYS A 137 -5.27 23.55 7.78
C LYS A 137 -6.04 23.61 9.10
N PHE A 138 -5.50 23.01 10.17
CA PHE A 138 -6.10 22.95 11.49
C PHE A 138 -5.35 23.79 12.54
N ARG A 139 -4.51 24.74 12.10
CA ARG A 139 -3.87 25.76 12.94
C ARG A 139 -4.32 27.13 12.47
#